data_AF-A0A1V8M8C1-F1
#
_entry.id   AF-A0A1V8M8C1-F1
#
_cell.length_a   1.000
_cell.length_b   1.000
_cell.length_c   1.000
_cell.angle_alpha   90.00
_cell.angle_beta   90.00
_cell.angle_gamma   90.00
#
_symmetry.space_group_name_H-M   'P 1'
#
loop_
_entity.id
_entity.type
_entity.pdbx_description
1 polymer ?
#
loop_
_entity_poly.entity_id
_entity_poly.type
_entity_poly.pdbx_seq_one_letter_code
_entity_poly.pdbx_strand_id
1 'polypeptide(L)'
;MKITKSQMTSILFSLLFFGCSIASAEYKPYTNTEQETKQQKMEKRQQKREAKKEKKEMKQKGMKEKAKSYSAIVLEQAEVLNLTDEQLGKIMRIQMNHKKARKELLDSPRKSMTKALKELRNPGATVDSIRKAGRAHTDDFDALVEAEIIVRKNIDATLTAEQRKKLQAIKLPVEEKMND
;
A
#
# COMPACT_ATOMS: atom_id res chain seq x y z
N MET A 1 53.22 -2.07 -28.16
CA MET A 1 53.88 -1.55 -26.96
C MET A 1 54.42 -2.73 -26.16
N LYS A 2 55.75 -2.86 -26.08
CA LYS A 2 56.50 -3.86 -25.31
C LYS A 2 56.94 -3.22 -23.99
N ILE A 3 56.79 -3.89 -22.85
CA ILE A 3 57.66 -3.80 -21.64
C ILE A 3 57.44 -5.12 -20.86
N THR A 4 58.23 -6.18 -21.05
CA THR A 4 59.49 -6.60 -20.36
C THR A 4 59.42 -6.77 -18.83
N LYS A 5 59.71 -8.00 -18.40
CA LYS A 5 60.14 -8.44 -17.06
C LYS A 5 61.40 -7.67 -16.61
N SER A 6 61.71 -7.68 -15.30
CA SER A 6 63.01 -8.10 -14.72
C SER A 6 63.44 -7.28 -13.46
N GLN A 7 63.64 -8.00 -12.34
CA GLN A 7 64.66 -7.84 -11.26
C GLN A 7 64.46 -6.67 -10.26
N MET A 8 64.29 -6.91 -8.95
CA MET A 8 65.28 -7.34 -7.93
C MET A 8 66.51 -6.42 -7.77
N THR A 9 66.47 -5.58 -6.73
CA THR A 9 67.59 -5.15 -5.86
C THR A 9 66.95 -4.51 -4.60
N SER A 10 67.07 -5.13 -3.42
CA SER A 10 68.17 -5.03 -2.45
C SER A 10 68.33 -3.63 -1.85
N ILE A 11 68.16 -3.50 -0.52
CA ILE A 11 69.18 -3.00 0.43
C ILE A 11 68.53 -2.67 1.80
N LEU A 12 69.09 -3.34 2.81
CA LEU A 12 69.28 -2.97 4.21
C LEU A 12 68.35 -1.93 4.86
N PHE A 13 67.69 -2.35 5.95
CA PHE A 13 67.56 -1.46 7.11
C PHE A 13 67.89 -2.20 8.40
N SER A 14 68.86 -1.63 9.11
CA SER A 14 69.49 -2.14 10.31
C SER A 14 68.55 -2.21 11.52
N LEU A 15 68.85 -3.21 12.35
CA LEU A 15 68.44 -3.39 13.73
C LEU A 15 68.40 -2.09 14.54
N LEU A 16 67.31 -1.86 15.28
CA LEU A 16 67.35 -1.30 16.62
C LEU A 16 66.18 -1.89 17.44
N PHE A 17 66.57 -2.55 18.52
CA PHE A 17 65.73 -3.19 19.52
C PHE A 17 64.71 -2.23 20.13
N PHE A 18 63.46 -2.68 20.26
CA PHE A 18 62.69 -2.41 21.48
C PHE A 18 61.99 -3.69 21.89
N GLY A 19 62.37 -4.20 23.06
CA GLY A 19 61.72 -5.32 23.70
C GLY A 19 60.24 -5.01 23.92
N CYS A 20 59.39 -5.86 23.39
CA CYS A 20 58.06 -6.06 23.95
C CYS A 20 58.12 -7.42 24.66
N SER A 21 58.02 -7.34 25.98
CA SER A 21 57.72 -8.43 26.88
C SER A 21 56.71 -9.40 26.26
N ILE A 22 56.95 -10.69 26.48
CA ILE A 22 55.95 -11.74 26.31
C ILE A 22 54.79 -11.39 27.25
N ALA A 23 53.80 -10.68 26.75
CA ALA A 23 52.49 -10.61 27.36
C ALA A 23 51.74 -11.83 26.84
N SER A 24 51.55 -12.81 27.74
CA SER A 24 50.65 -13.92 27.53
C SER A 24 49.34 -13.38 26.95
N ALA A 25 49.06 -13.68 25.69
CA ALA A 25 47.75 -13.44 25.13
C ALA A 25 46.80 -14.34 25.92
N GLU A 26 46.08 -13.74 26.87
CA GLU A 26 44.97 -14.40 27.56
C GLU A 26 44.06 -14.99 26.49
N TYR A 27 44.01 -16.33 26.47
CA TYR A 27 42.94 -17.05 25.82
C TYR A 27 41.64 -16.58 26.47
N LYS A 28 40.93 -15.66 25.81
CA LYS A 28 39.58 -15.32 26.20
C LYS A 28 38.70 -16.51 25.81
N PRO A 29 38.11 -17.25 26.77
CA PRO A 29 37.13 -18.25 26.41
C PRO A 29 36.02 -17.55 25.61
N TYR A 30 35.58 -18.17 24.52
CA TYR A 30 34.45 -17.66 23.73
C TYR A 30 33.23 -17.66 24.68
N THR A 31 32.91 -16.52 25.27
CA THR A 31 31.83 -16.43 26.26
C THR A 31 30.50 -16.52 25.53
N ASN A 32 29.58 -17.33 26.07
CA ASN A 32 28.20 -17.56 25.61
C ASN A 32 27.48 -16.28 25.14
N THR A 33 27.81 -15.13 25.74
CA THR A 33 27.28 -13.80 25.44
C THR A 33 27.46 -13.32 23.99
N GLU A 34 28.54 -13.67 23.26
CA GLU A 34 28.71 -13.28 21.85
C GLU A 34 27.89 -14.17 20.89
N GLN A 35 27.77 -15.46 21.21
CA GLN A 35 26.88 -16.38 20.49
C GLN A 35 25.42 -16.02 20.74
N GLU A 36 25.04 -15.76 21.99
CA GLU A 36 23.71 -15.30 22.37
C GLU A 36 23.32 -13.98 21.70
N THR A 37 24.24 -13.00 21.59
CA THR A 37 23.93 -11.74 20.86
C THR A 37 23.83 -11.93 19.35
N LYS A 38 24.59 -12.83 18.74
CA LYS A 38 24.44 -13.20 17.32
C LYS A 38 23.13 -13.96 17.09
N GLN A 39 22.79 -14.89 17.98
CA GLN A 39 21.58 -15.71 17.93
C GLN A 39 20.32 -14.86 18.16
N GLN A 40 20.31 -13.96 19.15
CA GLN A 40 19.25 -12.96 19.35
C GLN A 40 19.11 -11.99 18.17
N LYS A 41 20.20 -11.59 17.51
CA LYS A 41 20.14 -10.77 16.28
C LYS A 41 19.58 -11.56 15.10
N MET A 42 19.89 -12.85 14.99
CA MET A 42 19.33 -13.72 13.96
C MET A 42 17.83 -13.96 14.21
N GLU A 43 17.43 -14.25 15.45
CA GLU A 43 16.03 -14.39 15.86
C GLU A 43 15.22 -13.10 15.62
N LYS A 44 15.74 -11.92 16.01
CA LYS A 44 15.08 -10.63 15.71
C LYS A 44 14.95 -10.37 14.21
N ARG A 45 15.93 -10.78 13.40
CA ARG A 45 15.86 -10.66 11.93
C ARG A 45 14.86 -11.64 11.34
N GLN A 46 14.73 -12.83 11.91
CA GLN A 46 13.80 -13.87 11.50
C GLN A 46 12.36 -13.50 11.87
N GLN A 47 12.11 -13.07 13.10
CA GLN A 47 10.83 -12.49 13.55
C GLN A 47 10.42 -11.28 12.71
N LYS A 48 11.36 -10.37 12.35
CA LYS A 48 11.06 -9.23 11.49
C LYS A 48 10.75 -9.64 10.05
N ARG A 49 11.33 -10.74 9.55
CA ARG A 49 11.03 -11.31 8.22
C ARG A 49 9.67 -12.00 8.23
N GLU A 50 9.36 -12.76 9.26
CA GLU A 50 8.07 -13.43 9.47
C GLU A 50 6.94 -12.42 9.61
N ALA A 51 7.08 -11.42 10.48
CA ALA A 51 6.10 -10.33 10.60
C ALA A 51 5.91 -9.54 9.29
N LYS A 52 6.96 -9.41 8.46
CA LYS A 52 6.87 -8.76 7.14
C LYS A 52 6.20 -9.67 6.10
N LYS A 53 6.34 -10.99 6.23
CA LYS A 53 5.72 -12.01 5.39
C LYS A 53 4.24 -12.17 5.74
N GLU A 54 3.91 -12.28 7.03
CA GLU A 54 2.53 -12.21 7.56
C GLU A 54 1.84 -10.91 7.18
N LYS A 55 2.51 -9.74 7.30
CA LYS A 55 1.93 -8.46 6.85
C LYS A 55 1.68 -8.41 5.34
N LYS A 56 2.48 -9.13 4.54
CA LYS A 56 2.24 -9.26 3.09
C LYS A 56 1.10 -10.23 2.81
N GLU A 57 1.05 -11.38 3.46
CA GLU A 57 -0.01 -12.37 3.33
C GLU A 57 -1.36 -11.85 3.85
N MET A 58 -1.39 -11.12 4.97
CA MET A 58 -2.59 -10.41 5.45
C MET A 58 -3.03 -9.30 4.48
N LYS A 59 -2.08 -8.58 3.85
CA LYS A 59 -2.42 -7.63 2.78
C LYS A 59 -2.95 -8.31 1.54
N GLN A 60 -2.51 -9.53 1.24
CA GLN A 60 -2.91 -10.29 0.06
C GLN A 60 -4.27 -10.98 0.27
N LYS A 61 -4.49 -11.59 1.44
CA LYS A 61 -5.80 -12.14 1.87
C LYS A 61 -6.84 -11.04 2.13
N GLY A 62 -6.41 -9.84 2.52
CA GLY A 62 -7.29 -8.69 2.74
C GLY A 62 -7.53 -7.81 1.50
N MET A 63 -6.90 -8.10 0.37
CA MET A 63 -7.22 -7.46 -0.91
C MET A 63 -8.50 -8.09 -1.47
N LYS A 64 -9.63 -7.79 -0.80
CA LYS A 64 -10.96 -7.85 -1.43
C LYS A 64 -10.86 -7.16 -2.79
N GLU A 65 -11.47 -7.73 -3.82
CA GLU A 65 -11.66 -7.02 -5.08
C GLU A 65 -12.13 -5.61 -4.76
N LYS A 66 -11.33 -4.61 -5.17
CA LYS A 66 -11.69 -3.24 -4.87
C LYS A 66 -12.94 -2.93 -5.68
N ALA A 67 -14.02 -2.55 -5.00
CA ALA A 67 -15.22 -2.05 -5.65
C ALA A 67 -14.85 -1.10 -6.81
N LYS A 68 -15.19 -1.54 -8.04
CA LYS A 68 -14.85 -0.84 -9.28
C LYS A 68 -15.60 0.50 -9.31
N SER A 69 -14.96 1.54 -9.87
CA SER A 69 -15.68 2.79 -10.14
C SER A 69 -16.70 2.58 -11.26
N TYR A 70 -17.74 3.40 -11.30
CA TYR A 70 -18.73 3.37 -12.38
C TYR A 70 -18.06 3.50 -13.76
N SER A 71 -17.06 4.38 -13.88
CA SER A 71 -16.27 4.54 -15.11
C SER A 71 -15.60 3.24 -15.56
N ALA A 72 -15.04 2.47 -14.62
CA ALA A 72 -14.35 1.23 -14.93
C ALA A 72 -15.37 0.17 -15.40
N ILE A 73 -16.54 0.12 -14.77
CA ILE A 73 -17.65 -0.75 -15.19
C ILE A 73 -18.08 -0.42 -16.62
N VAL A 74 -18.26 0.86 -16.95
CA VAL A 74 -18.68 1.27 -18.31
C VAL A 74 -17.61 0.92 -19.36
N LEU A 75 -16.34 1.14 -19.04
CA LEU A 75 -15.23 0.80 -19.95
C LEU A 75 -15.10 -0.72 -20.17
N GLU A 76 -15.34 -1.54 -19.16
CA GLU A 76 -15.37 -3.00 -19.30
C GLU A 76 -16.51 -3.47 -20.22
N GLN A 77 -17.56 -2.68 -20.36
CA GLN A 77 -18.70 -2.96 -21.25
C GLN A 77 -18.59 -2.27 -22.61
N ALA A 78 -17.40 -1.75 -22.96
CA ALA A 78 -17.22 -0.96 -24.17
C ALA A 78 -17.71 -1.65 -25.46
N GLU A 79 -17.38 -2.93 -25.62
CA GLU A 79 -17.79 -3.73 -26.77
C GLU A 79 -19.31 -3.96 -26.78
N VAL A 80 -19.90 -4.35 -25.64
CA VAL A 80 -21.35 -4.57 -25.51
C VAL A 80 -22.15 -3.29 -25.81
N LEU A 81 -21.61 -2.14 -25.40
CA LEU A 81 -22.20 -0.83 -25.63
C LEU A 81 -21.89 -0.25 -27.01
N ASN A 82 -21.02 -0.89 -27.80
CA ASN A 82 -20.47 -0.36 -29.06
C ASN A 82 -20.00 1.09 -28.89
N LEU A 83 -19.17 1.35 -27.87
CA LEU A 83 -18.64 2.70 -27.63
C LEU A 83 -17.74 3.12 -28.79
N THR A 84 -17.92 4.36 -29.27
CA THR A 84 -17.00 4.93 -30.25
C THR A 84 -15.67 5.32 -29.60
N ASP A 85 -14.60 5.45 -30.39
CA ASP A 85 -13.30 5.93 -29.91
C ASP A 85 -13.40 7.30 -29.22
N GLU A 86 -14.29 8.16 -29.70
CA GLU A 86 -14.57 9.45 -29.09
C GLU A 86 -15.19 9.29 -27.69
N GLN A 87 -16.17 8.40 -27.54
CA GLN A 87 -16.81 8.10 -26.26
C GLN A 87 -15.80 7.47 -25.28
N LEU A 88 -15.03 6.48 -25.73
CA LEU A 88 -13.97 5.84 -24.96
C LEU A 88 -12.96 6.88 -24.45
N GLY A 89 -12.48 7.75 -25.32
CA GLY A 89 -11.55 8.82 -24.97
C GLY A 89 -12.13 9.80 -23.94
N LYS A 90 -13.40 10.17 -24.06
CA LYS A 90 -14.08 11.03 -23.07
C LYS A 90 -14.21 10.35 -21.71
N ILE A 91 -14.66 9.10 -21.67
CA ILE A 91 -14.85 8.34 -20.43
C ILE A 91 -13.50 8.08 -19.73
N MET A 92 -12.45 7.74 -20.49
CA MET A 92 -11.09 7.59 -19.94
C MET A 92 -10.58 8.88 -19.29
N ARG A 93 -10.78 10.05 -19.93
CA ARG A 93 -10.40 11.34 -19.35
C ARG A 93 -11.16 11.64 -18.05
N ILE A 94 -12.47 11.37 -18.02
CA ILE A 94 -13.28 11.49 -16.79
C ILE A 94 -12.72 10.60 -15.68
N GLN A 95 -12.42 9.33 -15.99
CA GLN A 95 -11.83 8.39 -15.03
C GLN A 95 -10.48 8.87 -14.49
N MET A 96 -9.59 9.35 -15.35
CA MET A 96 -8.26 9.82 -14.95
C MET A 96 -8.35 11.04 -14.03
N ASN A 97 -9.20 12.02 -14.38
CA ASN A 97 -9.43 13.21 -13.57
C ASN A 97 -10.02 12.85 -12.21
N HIS A 98 -11.01 11.95 -12.19
CA HIS A 98 -11.66 11.53 -10.95
C HIS A 98 -10.76 10.66 -10.07
N LYS A 99 -9.88 9.82 -10.64
CA LYS A 99 -9.04 8.90 -9.86
C LYS A 99 -8.19 9.62 -8.80
N LYS A 100 -7.71 10.83 -9.10
CA LYS A 100 -6.94 11.65 -8.14
C LYS A 100 -7.84 12.18 -7.03
N ALA A 101 -8.94 12.85 -7.38
CA ALA A 101 -9.90 13.39 -6.42
C ALA A 101 -10.54 12.30 -5.54
N ARG A 102 -10.89 11.16 -6.14
CA ARG A 102 -11.50 10.01 -5.46
C ARG A 102 -10.63 9.46 -4.33
N LYS A 103 -9.30 9.51 -4.45
CA LYS A 103 -8.42 9.01 -3.38
C LYS A 103 -8.59 9.83 -2.11
N GLU A 104 -8.67 11.15 -2.23
CA GLU A 104 -8.85 12.07 -1.11
C GLU A 104 -10.28 11.96 -0.57
N LEU A 105 -11.28 11.91 -1.46
CA LEU A 105 -12.69 11.74 -1.09
C LEU A 105 -12.97 10.40 -0.40
N LEU A 106 -12.21 9.33 -0.69
CA LEU A 106 -12.33 8.06 0.02
C LEU A 106 -11.61 8.04 1.37
N ASP A 107 -10.68 8.96 1.61
CA ASP A 107 -9.89 8.98 2.85
C ASP A 107 -10.65 9.65 4.00
N SER A 108 -11.40 10.72 3.73
CA SER A 108 -12.21 11.43 4.75
C SER A 108 -13.25 10.52 5.42
N PRO A 109 -14.15 9.85 4.66
CA PRO A 109 -15.18 8.97 5.23
C PRO A 109 -14.59 7.81 6.04
N ARG A 110 -13.43 7.28 5.62
CA ARG A 110 -12.74 6.22 6.37
C ARG A 110 -12.22 6.72 7.71
N LYS A 111 -11.64 7.91 7.73
CA LYS A 111 -11.14 8.54 8.95
C LYS A 111 -12.28 8.90 9.90
N SER A 112 -13.36 9.49 9.41
CA SER A 112 -14.51 9.84 10.23
C SER A 112 -15.28 8.62 10.72
N MET A 113 -15.42 7.56 9.92
CA MET A 113 -15.96 6.28 10.39
C MET A 113 -15.11 5.72 11.53
N THR A 114 -13.79 5.71 11.37
CA THR A 114 -12.87 5.26 12.43
C THR A 114 -13.03 6.10 13.70
N LYS A 115 -13.21 7.41 13.57
CA LYS A 115 -13.45 8.32 14.70
C LYS A 115 -14.80 8.05 15.39
N ALA A 116 -15.87 7.88 14.62
CA ALA A 116 -17.18 7.53 15.14
C ALA A 116 -17.15 6.21 15.91
N LEU A 117 -16.50 5.18 15.36
CA LEU A 117 -16.30 3.89 16.05
C LEU A 117 -15.47 4.01 17.32
N LYS A 118 -14.47 4.90 17.35
CA LYS A 118 -13.68 5.17 18.56
C LYS A 118 -14.52 5.84 19.64
N GLU A 119 -15.31 6.86 19.31
CA GLU A 119 -16.23 7.51 20.25
C GLU A 119 -17.26 6.51 20.78
N LEU A 120 -17.85 5.69 19.92
CA LEU A 120 -18.84 4.68 20.31
C LEU A 120 -18.29 3.66 21.31
N ARG A 121 -17.00 3.34 21.22
CA ARG A 121 -16.30 2.38 22.09
C ARG A 121 -15.64 3.01 23.31
N ASN A 122 -15.66 4.34 23.41
CA ASN A 122 -15.05 5.06 24.52
C ASN A 122 -16.04 5.10 25.71
N PRO A 123 -15.73 4.47 26.85
CA PRO A 123 -16.64 4.45 28.00
C PRO A 123 -16.86 5.84 28.63
N GLY A 124 -15.98 6.81 28.36
CA GLY A 124 -16.12 8.20 28.81
C GLY A 124 -16.78 9.13 27.79
N ALA A 125 -17.22 8.63 26.62
CA ALA A 125 -17.88 9.45 25.63
C ALA A 125 -19.31 9.83 26.06
N THR A 126 -19.72 11.05 25.72
CA THR A 126 -21.10 11.49 25.94
C THR A 126 -21.96 11.11 24.73
N VAL A 127 -23.27 11.04 24.93
CA VAL A 127 -24.21 10.79 23.82
C VAL A 127 -24.04 11.85 22.72
N ASP A 128 -23.76 13.10 23.10
CA ASP A 128 -23.56 14.19 22.14
C ASP A 128 -22.24 14.07 21.38
N SER A 129 -21.15 13.61 22.00
CA SER A 129 -19.88 13.38 21.30
C SER A 129 -20.01 12.26 20.26
N ILE A 130 -20.71 11.17 20.62
CA ILE A 130 -21.02 10.06 19.71
C ILE A 130 -21.86 10.55 18.53
N ARG A 131 -22.94 11.29 18.79
CA ARG A 131 -23.80 11.85 17.73
C ARG A 131 -23.05 12.82 16.82
N LYS A 132 -22.18 13.65 17.38
CA LYS A 132 -21.34 14.59 16.62
C LYS A 132 -20.37 13.85 15.70
N ALA A 133 -19.72 12.80 16.20
CA ALA A 133 -18.82 11.99 15.38
C ALA A 133 -19.56 11.19 14.29
N GLY A 134 -20.76 10.69 14.61
CA GLY A 134 -21.64 10.04 13.63
C GLY A 134 -22.04 10.98 12.49
N ARG A 135 -22.52 12.19 12.81
CA ARG A 135 -22.86 13.21 11.78
C ARG A 135 -21.67 13.59 10.91
N ALA A 136 -20.50 13.80 11.50
CA ALA A 136 -19.29 14.09 10.74
C ALA A 136 -18.95 12.98 9.73
N HIS A 137 -19.21 11.70 10.07
CA HIS A 137 -19.04 10.62 9.12
C HIS A 137 -20.09 10.66 7.99
N THR A 138 -21.35 10.92 8.31
CA THR A 138 -22.41 11.11 7.31
C THR A 138 -22.06 12.24 6.34
N ASP A 139 -21.64 13.40 6.84
CA ASP A 139 -21.28 14.56 6.02
C ASP A 139 -20.12 14.24 5.05
N ASP A 140 -19.07 13.56 5.55
CA ASP A 140 -17.95 13.12 4.71
C ASP A 140 -18.40 12.12 3.63
N PHE A 141 -19.27 11.16 4.01
CA PHE A 141 -19.77 10.14 3.08
C PHE A 141 -20.67 10.75 2.01
N ASP A 142 -21.54 11.70 2.39
CA ASP A 142 -22.41 12.42 1.45
C ASP A 142 -21.58 13.20 0.42
N ALA A 143 -20.47 13.83 0.84
CA ALA A 143 -19.55 14.49 -0.09
C ALA A 143 -18.94 13.53 -1.12
N LEU A 144 -18.61 12.29 -0.70
CA LEU A 144 -18.16 11.25 -1.63
C LEU A 144 -19.29 10.83 -2.60
N VAL A 145 -20.51 10.67 -2.09
CA VAL A 145 -21.68 10.29 -2.91
C VAL A 145 -21.94 11.34 -3.98
N GLU A 146 -21.97 12.63 -3.63
CA GLU A 146 -22.19 13.72 -4.58
C GLU A 146 -21.12 13.76 -5.68
N ALA A 147 -19.85 13.56 -5.31
CA ALA A 147 -18.76 13.48 -6.29
C ALA A 147 -18.93 12.31 -7.28
N GLU A 148 -19.32 11.13 -6.79
CA GLU A 148 -19.58 9.96 -7.65
C GLU A 148 -20.84 10.15 -8.52
N ILE A 149 -21.87 10.84 -8.02
CA ILE A 149 -23.06 11.22 -8.81
C ILE A 149 -22.66 12.13 -9.97
N ILE A 150 -21.80 13.14 -9.74
CA ILE A 150 -21.31 14.04 -10.79
C ILE A 150 -20.56 13.25 -11.87
N VAL A 151 -19.68 12.33 -11.46
CA VAL A 151 -18.93 11.47 -12.39
C VAL A 151 -19.87 10.60 -13.23
N ARG A 152 -20.88 9.99 -12.59
CA ARG A 152 -21.90 9.20 -13.29
C ARG A 152 -22.68 10.04 -14.29
N LYS A 153 -23.15 11.23 -13.90
CA LYS A 153 -23.86 12.17 -14.81
C LYS A 153 -23.01 12.53 -16.02
N ASN A 154 -21.72 12.83 -15.80
CA ASN A 154 -20.80 13.18 -16.87
C ASN A 154 -20.56 12.02 -17.83
N ILE A 155 -20.44 10.78 -17.33
CA ILE A 155 -20.34 9.59 -18.19
C ILE A 155 -21.66 9.37 -18.95
N ASP A 156 -22.80 9.40 -18.26
CA ASP A 156 -24.10 9.16 -18.87
C ASP A 156 -24.44 10.19 -19.96
N ALA A 157 -23.89 11.40 -19.88
CA ALA A 157 -23.99 12.44 -20.92
C ALA A 157 -23.15 12.12 -22.18
N THR A 158 -22.14 11.27 -22.08
CA THR A 158 -21.36 10.79 -23.25
C THR A 158 -22.05 9.66 -23.99
N LEU A 159 -23.03 9.01 -23.36
CA LEU A 159 -23.72 7.83 -23.89
C LEU A 159 -25.04 8.23 -24.56
N THR A 160 -25.42 7.48 -25.60
CA THR A 160 -26.76 7.61 -26.19
C THR A 160 -27.82 7.01 -25.26
N ALA A 161 -29.09 7.36 -25.49
CA ALA A 161 -30.20 6.77 -24.72
C ALA A 161 -30.23 5.24 -24.83
N GLU A 162 -29.96 4.70 -26.02
CA GLU A 162 -29.90 3.25 -26.26
C GLU A 162 -28.74 2.59 -25.51
N GLN A 163 -27.55 3.19 -25.53
CA GLN A 163 -26.39 2.70 -24.77
C GLN A 163 -26.66 2.70 -23.27
N ARG A 164 -27.30 3.75 -22.73
CA ARG A 164 -27.70 3.78 -21.32
C ARG A 164 -28.71 2.68 -20.97
N LYS A 165 -29.68 2.43 -21.85
CA LYS A 165 -30.66 1.34 -21.67
C LYS A 165 -29.97 -0.02 -21.67
N LYS A 166 -29.01 -0.25 -22.57
CA LYS A 166 -28.18 -1.47 -22.59
C LYS A 166 -27.39 -1.60 -21.29
N LEU A 167 -26.69 -0.55 -20.87
CA LEU A 167 -25.90 -0.53 -19.63
C LEU A 167 -26.73 -0.89 -18.39
N GLN A 168 -27.95 -0.37 -18.27
CA GLN A 168 -28.86 -0.67 -17.15
C GLN A 168 -29.34 -2.13 -17.14
N ALA A 169 -29.34 -2.80 -18.30
CA ALA A 169 -29.75 -4.20 -18.43
C ALA A 169 -28.61 -5.19 -18.12
N ILE A 170 -27.37 -4.71 -18.00
CA ILE A 170 -26.21 -5.55 -17.70
C ILE A 170 -26.28 -5.96 -16.22
N LYS A 171 -26.36 -7.28 -15.98
CA LYS A 171 -26.17 -7.83 -14.64
C LYS A 171 -24.69 -7.72 -14.31
N LEU A 172 -24.37 -6.85 -13.36
CA LEU A 172 -23.05 -6.87 -12.76
C LEU A 172 -22.90 -8.19 -11.98
N PRO A 173 -21.73 -8.84 -12.01
CA PRO A 173 -21.48 -9.95 -11.11
C PRO A 173 -21.75 -9.43 -9.70
N VAL A 174 -22.74 -10.03 -9.04
CA VAL A 174 -22.94 -9.83 -7.60
C VAL A 174 -21.65 -10.34 -6.99
N GLU A 175 -20.93 -9.50 -6.23
CA GLU A 175 -19.79 -9.96 -5.43
C GLU A 175 -20.27 -11.20 -4.67
N GLU A 176 -19.77 -12.37 -5.09
CA GLU A 176 -20.29 -13.65 -4.65
C GLU A 176 -20.11 -13.76 -3.14
N LYS A 177 -21.19 -14.19 -2.50
CA LYS A 177 -21.49 -14.18 -1.06
C LYS A 177 -20.25 -14.25 -0.16
N MET A 178 -20.10 -13.24 0.69
CA MET A 178 -19.43 -13.40 1.99
C MET A 178 -20.27 -14.34 2.86
N ASN A 179 -20.17 -15.64 2.62
CA ASN A 179 -20.41 -16.65 3.64
C ASN A 179 -19.03 -17.10 4.13
N ASP A 180 -18.66 -16.64 5.31
CA ASP A 180 -17.80 -17.33 6.28
C ASP A 180 -18.10 -16.74 7.67
#